data_AF-J4VST6-F1
#
_entry.id   AF-J4VST6-F1
#
_cell.length_a   1.000
_cell.length_b   1.000
_cell.length_c   1.000
_cell.angle_alpha   90.00
_cell.angle_beta   90.00
_cell.angle_gamma   90.00
#
_symmetry.space_group_name_H-M   'P 1'
#
loop_
_entity.id
_entity.type
_entity.pdbx_description
1 polymer ?
#
loop_
_entity_poly.entity_id
_entity_poly.type
_entity_poly.pdbx_seq_one_letter_code
_entity_poly.pdbx_strand_id
1 'polypeptide(L)'
;MNSYRHLQGHTYVTPFTAHTRISDVILGSASALLITSRFGIPLGFGDQSIGQVCQEHGVDVKTLLLLLNSSIIDGYEPTPELIASVHLDSLLKYLINSHSYFLDFRLPLIRQRLLSAMSNCPQDLMYVIRRFFDEYAEEVRKHMNYEDRVVFPYARKLMAGERDSNYNIGIFIKRHDQIELKITELKNLLIKYYTAPTGYEMTAVLNDIFAVEVDLAGHNYIEDAIFTPFIEYLESQQA
;
A
#
# COMPACT_ATOMS: atom_id res chain seq x y z
N MET A 1 6.89 -16.23 3.66
CA MET A 1 7.34 -15.66 4.95
C MET A 1 7.55 -14.17 4.74
N ASN A 2 6.66 -13.32 5.28
CA ASN A 2 6.68 -11.87 5.07
C ASN A 2 7.90 -11.24 5.76
N SER A 3 8.94 -10.97 4.98
CA SER A 3 10.19 -10.31 5.40
C SER A 3 10.04 -8.84 5.84
N TYR A 4 8.81 -8.31 5.86
CA TYR A 4 8.48 -6.91 6.14
C TYR A 4 8.34 -6.57 7.64
N ARG A 5 8.25 -7.58 8.53
CA ARG A 5 7.84 -7.39 9.93
C ARG A 5 8.94 -6.95 10.91
N HIS A 6 10.20 -6.79 10.47
CA HIS A 6 11.34 -6.63 11.38
C HIS A 6 11.96 -5.22 11.47
N LEU A 7 11.36 -4.17 10.88
CA LEU A 7 11.93 -2.82 10.92
C LEU A 7 11.30 -1.86 11.95
N GLN A 8 10.43 -2.34 12.85
CA GLN A 8 9.83 -1.51 13.90
C GLN A 8 9.92 -2.26 15.23
N GLY A 9 10.57 -1.65 16.23
CA GLY A 9 11.01 -2.30 17.48
C GLY A 9 9.90 -2.77 18.44
N HIS A 10 8.65 -2.88 17.99
CA HIS A 10 7.54 -3.44 18.76
C HIS A 10 6.85 -4.53 17.93
N THR A 11 7.05 -5.79 18.31
CA THR A 11 6.28 -6.91 17.75
C THR A 11 4.95 -7.00 18.47
N TYR A 12 3.86 -6.69 17.78
CA TYR A 12 2.52 -6.93 18.30
C TYR A 12 2.13 -8.39 18.06
N VAL A 13 1.70 -9.06 19.13
CA VAL A 13 1.21 -10.45 19.10
C VAL A 13 -0.27 -10.57 19.44
N THR A 14 -0.89 -9.50 19.92
CA THR A 14 -2.30 -9.47 20.30
C THR A 14 -3.08 -8.57 19.34
N PRO A 15 -4.16 -9.07 18.71
CA PRO A 15 -4.98 -8.27 17.81
C PRO A 15 -5.56 -7.03 18.48
N PHE A 16 -5.60 -5.94 17.72
CA PHE A 16 -6.30 -4.72 18.08
C PHE A 16 -7.81 -4.91 18.04
N THR A 17 -8.51 -4.13 18.86
CA THR A 17 -9.97 -4.13 18.97
C THR A 17 -10.52 -2.71 18.83
N ALA A 18 -11.85 -2.57 18.73
CA ALA A 18 -12.50 -1.26 18.69
C ALA A 18 -12.25 -0.41 19.96
N HIS A 19 -11.82 -1.02 21.07
CA HIS A 19 -11.47 -0.35 22.33
C HIS A 19 -9.99 0.03 22.42
N THR A 20 -9.14 -0.49 21.52
CA THR A 20 -7.73 -0.10 21.47
C THR A 20 -7.62 1.38 21.12
N ARG A 21 -6.74 2.10 21.83
CA ARG A 21 -6.46 3.51 21.57
C ARG A 21 -5.63 3.66 20.31
N ILE A 22 -6.09 4.46 19.35
CA ILE A 22 -5.44 4.55 18.03
C ILE A 22 -4.06 5.22 18.10
N SER A 23 -3.88 6.17 19.03
CA SER A 23 -2.58 6.83 19.24
C SER A 23 -1.48 5.83 19.59
N ASP A 24 -1.80 4.83 20.43
CA ASP A 24 -0.82 3.85 20.91
C ASP A 24 -0.40 2.91 19.78
N VAL A 25 -1.33 2.57 18.89
CA VAL A 25 -1.06 1.77 17.69
C VAL A 25 -0.19 2.55 16.71
N ILE A 26 -0.49 3.82 16.46
CA ILE A 26 0.28 4.69 15.54
C ILE A 26 1.69 4.98 16.07
N LEU A 27 1.83 5.21 17.37
CA LEU A 27 3.14 5.44 17.99
C LEU A 27 4.05 4.21 17.92
N GLY A 28 3.46 3.00 17.92
CA GLY A 28 4.21 1.76 17.79
C GLY A 28 4.38 1.25 16.36
N SER A 29 3.68 1.81 15.37
CA SER A 29 3.81 1.38 13.98
C SER A 29 3.58 2.48 12.94
N ALA A 30 4.58 2.72 12.08
CA ALA A 30 4.42 3.64 10.95
C ALA A 30 3.44 3.10 9.90
N SER A 31 3.25 1.77 9.83
CA SER A 31 2.23 1.17 8.96
C SER A 31 0.83 1.55 9.42
N ALA A 32 0.59 1.60 10.74
CA ALA A 32 -0.68 2.06 11.28
C ALA A 32 -0.97 3.53 10.92
N LEU A 33 0.07 4.38 10.93
CA LEU A 33 -0.05 5.78 10.52
C LEU A 33 -0.51 5.89 9.06
N LEU A 34 0.16 5.18 8.14
CA LEU A 34 -0.20 5.19 6.73
C LEU A 34 -1.59 4.59 6.48
N ILE A 35 -1.92 3.49 7.15
CA ILE A 35 -3.24 2.85 7.01
C ILE A 35 -4.34 3.83 7.44
N THR A 36 -4.21 4.42 8.63
CA THR A 36 -5.18 5.38 9.18
C THR A 36 -5.36 6.59 8.26
N SER A 37 -4.25 7.15 7.77
CA SER A 37 -4.26 8.28 6.83
C SER A 37 -4.98 7.94 5.51
N ARG A 38 -4.75 6.74 4.96
CA ARG A 38 -5.38 6.27 3.71
C ARG A 38 -6.88 5.98 3.87
N PHE A 39 -7.38 5.73 5.08
CA PHE A 39 -8.83 5.74 5.34
C PHE A 39 -9.45 7.15 5.33
N GLY A 40 -8.62 8.19 5.23
CA GLY A 40 -9.03 9.60 5.28
C GLY A 40 -9.27 10.10 6.70
N ILE A 41 -8.66 9.46 7.69
CA ILE A 41 -8.76 9.86 9.09
C ILE A 41 -7.59 10.82 9.42
N PRO A 42 -7.86 12.09 9.77
CA PRO A 42 -6.84 13.06 10.12
C PRO A 42 -6.20 12.73 11.49
N LEU A 43 -4.99 13.26 11.70
CA LEU A 43 -4.33 13.23 13.02
C LEU A 43 -5.08 14.10 14.05
N GLY A 44 -4.78 13.90 15.32
CA GLY A 44 -5.40 14.63 16.44
C GLY A 44 -6.35 13.79 17.29
N PHE A 45 -6.03 12.51 17.50
CA PHE A 45 -6.93 11.52 18.09
C PHE A 45 -7.22 11.68 19.59
N GLY A 46 -6.44 12.49 20.32
CA GLY A 46 -6.50 12.53 21.79
C GLY A 46 -6.41 11.12 22.38
N ASP A 47 -7.36 10.78 23.26
CA ASP A 47 -7.46 9.45 23.88
C ASP A 47 -8.49 8.53 23.21
N GLN A 48 -8.95 8.87 21.99
CA GLN A 48 -10.01 8.12 21.32
C GLN A 48 -9.60 6.68 20.95
N SER A 49 -10.56 5.76 21.06
CA SER A 49 -10.41 4.39 20.58
C SER A 49 -10.61 4.29 19.07
N ILE A 50 -10.12 3.21 18.46
CA ILE A 50 -10.32 2.92 17.03
C ILE A 50 -11.81 2.98 16.65
N GLY A 51 -12.70 2.42 17.48
CA GLY A 51 -14.13 2.44 17.24
C GLY A 51 -14.74 3.85 17.27
N GLN A 52 -14.30 4.71 18.19
CA GLN A 52 -14.77 6.10 18.28
C GLN A 52 -14.33 6.90 17.04
N VAL A 53 -13.07 6.76 16.64
CA VAL A 53 -12.52 7.45 15.47
C VAL A 53 -13.20 6.97 14.18
N CYS A 54 -13.46 5.67 14.05
CA CYS A 54 -14.21 5.12 12.93
C CYS A 54 -15.62 5.69 12.82
N GLN A 55 -16.34 5.77 13.95
CA GLN A 55 -17.68 6.32 14.01
C GLN A 55 -17.70 7.79 13.59
N GLU A 56 -16.74 8.59 14.04
CA GLU A 56 -16.64 10.02 13.73
C GLU A 56 -16.36 10.27 12.24
N HIS A 57 -15.56 9.43 11.60
CA HIS A 57 -15.10 9.63 10.22
C HIS A 57 -15.84 8.78 9.19
N GLY A 58 -16.89 8.07 9.59
CA GLY A 58 -17.69 7.20 8.70
C GLY A 58 -16.85 6.07 8.09
N VAL A 59 -15.92 5.50 8.87
CA VAL A 59 -15.10 4.36 8.47
C VAL A 59 -15.66 3.09 9.09
N ASP A 60 -15.74 2.01 8.30
CA ASP A 60 -16.13 0.72 8.85
C ASP A 60 -15.04 0.16 9.77
N VAL A 61 -15.38 0.01 11.06
CA VAL A 61 -14.45 -0.41 12.10
C VAL A 61 -13.89 -1.81 11.86
N LYS A 62 -14.68 -2.73 11.30
CA LYS A 62 -14.24 -4.11 11.05
C LYS A 62 -13.18 -4.14 9.96
N THR A 63 -13.41 -3.40 8.88
CA THR A 63 -12.48 -3.29 7.75
C THR A 63 -11.17 -2.63 8.20
N LEU A 64 -11.21 -1.54 8.97
CA LEU A 64 -9.99 -0.93 9.50
C LEU A 64 -9.22 -1.89 10.42
N LEU A 65 -9.91 -2.56 11.35
CA LEU A 65 -9.27 -3.52 12.25
C LEU A 65 -8.65 -4.69 11.51
N LEU A 66 -9.32 -5.21 10.47
CA LEU A 66 -8.79 -6.26 9.61
C LEU A 66 -7.49 -5.80 8.94
N LEU A 67 -7.46 -4.61 8.34
CA LEU A 67 -6.26 -4.08 7.67
C LEU A 67 -5.11 -3.83 8.65
N LEU A 68 -5.39 -3.23 9.82
CA LEU A 68 -4.40 -3.00 10.86
C LEU A 68 -3.82 -4.32 11.38
N ASN A 69 -4.69 -5.28 11.70
CA ASN A 69 -4.27 -6.55 12.28
C ASN A 69 -3.44 -7.38 11.29
N SER A 70 -3.90 -7.51 10.04
CA SER A 70 -3.17 -8.25 9.00
C SER A 70 -1.80 -7.63 8.69
N SER A 71 -1.67 -6.30 8.79
CA SER A 71 -0.43 -5.59 8.47
C SER A 71 0.58 -5.55 9.61
N ILE A 72 0.12 -5.55 10.87
CA ILE A 72 0.96 -5.21 12.04
C ILE A 72 1.16 -6.39 12.97
N ILE A 73 0.16 -7.25 13.14
CA ILE A 73 0.22 -8.36 14.09
C ILE A 73 0.98 -9.53 13.46
N ASP A 74 2.02 -9.99 14.14
CA ASP A 74 2.78 -11.12 13.65
C ASP A 74 1.97 -12.42 13.74
N GLY A 75 2.12 -13.29 12.73
CA GLY A 75 1.31 -14.50 12.56
C GLY A 75 -0.19 -14.28 12.29
N TYR A 76 -0.67 -13.04 12.10
CA TYR A 76 -2.09 -12.82 11.83
C TYR A 76 -2.46 -13.26 10.41
N GLU A 77 -3.44 -14.16 10.32
CA GLU A 77 -4.05 -14.62 9.07
C GLU A 77 -5.57 -14.36 9.14
N PRO A 78 -6.12 -13.57 8.21
CA PRO A 78 -7.54 -13.25 8.24
C PRO A 78 -8.38 -14.48 7.87
N THR A 79 -9.39 -14.78 8.69
CA THR A 79 -10.29 -15.92 8.41
C THR A 79 -11.25 -15.61 7.26
N PRO A 80 -11.80 -16.62 6.56
CA PRO A 80 -12.80 -16.42 5.52
C PRO A 80 -14.01 -15.60 6.00
N GLU A 81 -14.44 -15.76 7.24
CA GLU A 81 -15.57 -15.00 7.82
C GLU A 81 -15.22 -13.52 8.00
N LEU A 82 -13.99 -13.21 8.40
CA LEU A 82 -13.52 -11.82 8.50
C LEU A 82 -13.45 -11.17 7.12
N ILE A 83 -12.90 -11.89 6.13
CA ILE A 83 -12.84 -11.44 4.74
C ILE A 83 -14.26 -11.18 4.20
N ALA A 84 -15.19 -12.11 4.39
CA ALA A 84 -16.58 -11.95 3.96
C ALA A 84 -17.31 -10.77 4.65
N SER A 85 -16.82 -10.29 5.79
CA SER A 85 -17.40 -9.17 6.55
C SER A 85 -16.89 -7.78 6.12
N VAL A 86 -15.99 -7.72 5.13
CA VAL A 86 -15.42 -6.47 4.63
C VAL A 86 -16.48 -5.53 4.08
N HIS A 87 -16.38 -4.25 4.43
CA HIS A 87 -17.16 -3.19 3.81
C HIS A 87 -16.44 -2.69 2.54
N LEU A 88 -16.95 -3.09 1.36
CA LEU A 88 -16.30 -2.82 0.07
C LEU A 88 -15.93 -1.35 -0.11
N ASP A 89 -16.84 -0.41 0.15
CA ASP A 89 -16.56 1.02 -0.06
C ASP A 89 -15.45 1.54 0.86
N SER A 90 -15.33 1.01 2.08
CA SER A 90 -14.24 1.37 3.00
C SER A 90 -12.90 0.86 2.48
N LEU A 91 -12.87 -0.38 1.98
CA LEU A 91 -11.67 -0.98 1.41
C LEU A 91 -11.24 -0.27 0.12
N LEU A 92 -12.18 0.00 -0.79
CA LEU A 92 -11.90 0.73 -2.02
C LEU A 92 -11.40 2.15 -1.74
N LYS A 93 -12.01 2.85 -0.76
CA LYS A 93 -11.52 4.17 -0.33
C LYS A 93 -10.06 4.10 0.13
N TYR A 94 -9.70 3.10 0.94
CA TYR A 94 -8.33 2.87 1.37
C TYR A 94 -7.37 2.65 0.18
N LEU A 95 -7.73 1.75 -0.75
CA LEU A 95 -6.89 1.43 -1.91
C LEU A 95 -6.71 2.65 -2.84
N ILE A 96 -7.80 3.33 -3.21
CA ILE A 96 -7.75 4.53 -4.07
C ILE A 96 -6.91 5.65 -3.43
N ASN A 97 -7.07 5.88 -2.12
CA ASN A 97 -6.25 6.87 -1.42
C ASN A 97 -4.78 6.45 -1.34
N SER A 98 -4.50 5.14 -1.29
CA SER A 98 -3.13 4.64 -1.39
C SER A 98 -2.54 4.90 -2.78
N HIS A 99 -3.31 4.76 -3.86
CA HIS A 99 -2.88 5.09 -5.23
C HIS A 99 -2.53 6.58 -5.34
N SER A 100 -3.40 7.44 -4.84
CA SER A 100 -3.16 8.89 -4.81
C SER A 100 -1.90 9.23 -4.01
N TYR A 101 -1.68 8.59 -2.87
CA TYR A 101 -0.47 8.76 -2.07
C TYR A 101 0.80 8.38 -2.85
N PHE A 102 0.80 7.27 -3.58
CA PHE A 102 1.97 6.85 -4.35
C PHE A 102 2.19 7.71 -5.59
N LEU A 103 1.15 7.88 -6.41
CA LEU A 103 1.26 8.49 -7.74
C LEU A 103 1.37 10.01 -7.71
N ASP A 104 0.64 10.67 -6.80
CA ASP A 104 0.52 12.14 -6.79
C ASP A 104 1.47 12.79 -5.78
N PHE A 105 1.93 12.04 -4.77
CA PHE A 105 2.78 12.57 -3.72
C PHE A 105 4.14 11.87 -3.63
N ARG A 106 4.16 10.58 -3.30
CA ARG A 106 5.39 9.91 -2.84
C ARG A 106 6.41 9.71 -3.95
N LEU A 107 6.02 9.15 -5.10
CA LEU A 107 6.93 8.96 -6.23
C LEU A 107 7.41 10.29 -6.83
N PRO A 108 6.55 11.31 -7.05
CA PRO A 108 7.00 12.64 -7.48
C PRO A 108 8.01 13.28 -6.52
N LEU A 109 7.79 13.17 -5.20
CA LEU A 109 8.70 13.72 -4.20
C LEU A 109 10.07 13.04 -4.25
N ILE A 110 10.10 11.71 -4.35
CA ILE A 110 11.35 10.95 -4.47
C ILE A 110 12.09 11.34 -5.74
N ARG A 111 11.37 11.47 -6.86
CA ARG A 111 11.95 11.92 -8.13
C ARG A 111 12.65 13.27 -8.00
N GLN A 112 11.99 14.24 -7.37
CA GLN A 112 12.55 15.58 -7.15
C GLN A 112 13.83 15.51 -6.30
N ARG A 113 13.80 14.76 -5.19
CA ARG A 113 14.95 14.58 -4.30
C ARG A 113 16.11 13.86 -4.99
N LEU A 114 15.80 12.83 -5.78
CA LEU A 114 16.77 12.08 -6.58
C LEU A 114 17.50 13.00 -7.57
N LEU A 115 16.78 13.83 -8.31
CA LEU A 115 17.39 14.79 -9.25
C LEU A 115 18.26 15.82 -8.52
N SER A 116 17.82 16.31 -7.35
CA SER A 116 18.60 17.23 -6.53
C SER A 116 19.91 16.59 -6.04
N ALA A 117 19.86 15.34 -5.58
CA ALA A 117 21.01 14.60 -5.08
C ALA A 117 22.04 14.28 -6.19
N MET A 118 21.60 14.18 -7.45
CA MET A 118 22.45 13.92 -8.61
C MET A 118 23.00 15.19 -9.28
N SER A 119 22.82 16.38 -8.72
CA SER A 119 23.19 17.66 -9.35
C SER A 119 24.66 17.74 -9.80
N ASN A 120 25.57 17.02 -9.15
CA ASN A 120 27.00 16.97 -9.49
C ASN A 120 27.43 15.69 -10.24
N CYS A 121 26.48 14.87 -10.70
CA CYS A 121 26.77 13.63 -11.42
C CYS A 121 27.07 13.86 -12.91
N PRO A 122 27.82 12.94 -13.55
CA PRO A 122 27.91 12.89 -15.01
C PRO A 122 26.51 12.85 -15.64
N GLN A 123 26.32 13.61 -16.72
CA GLN A 123 25.01 13.77 -17.37
C GLN A 123 24.44 12.43 -17.87
N ASP A 124 25.28 11.54 -18.40
CA ASP A 124 24.86 10.22 -18.87
C ASP A 124 24.34 9.34 -17.73
N LEU A 125 25.03 9.34 -16.59
CA LEU A 125 24.61 8.59 -15.41
C LEU A 125 23.28 9.13 -14.86
N MET A 126 23.15 10.45 -14.76
CA MET A 126 21.91 11.11 -14.35
C MET A 126 20.75 10.77 -15.29
N TYR A 127 20.99 10.76 -16.60
CA TYR A 127 19.99 10.40 -17.60
C TYR A 127 19.51 8.96 -17.43
N VAL A 128 20.42 8.01 -17.26
CA VAL A 128 20.10 6.59 -17.07
C VAL A 128 19.29 6.39 -15.80
N ILE A 129 19.75 6.90 -14.65
CA ILE A 129 19.04 6.76 -13.38
C ILE A 129 17.64 7.38 -13.43
N ARG A 130 17.52 8.60 -13.97
CA ARG A 130 16.23 9.27 -14.12
C ARG A 130 15.27 8.45 -14.98
N ARG A 131 15.75 7.94 -16.11
CA ARG A 131 14.94 7.13 -17.01
C ARG A 131 14.43 5.85 -16.33
N PHE A 132 15.30 5.14 -15.61
CA PHE A 132 14.90 3.95 -14.84
C PHE A 132 13.84 4.27 -13.78
N PHE A 133 14.02 5.37 -13.04
CA PHE A 133 13.02 5.82 -12.08
C PHE A 133 11.67 6.14 -12.75
N ASP A 134 11.70 6.87 -13.87
CA ASP A 134 10.50 7.27 -14.60
C ASP A 134 9.76 6.05 -15.18
N GLU A 135 10.51 5.06 -15.70
CA GLU A 135 9.95 3.78 -16.17
C GLU A 135 9.33 2.96 -15.03
N TYR A 136 9.95 2.95 -13.84
CA TYR A 136 9.38 2.31 -12.65
C TYR A 136 8.07 2.97 -12.22
N ALA A 137 8.07 4.31 -12.07
CA ALA A 137 6.88 5.05 -11.65
C ALA A 137 5.73 4.92 -12.66
N GLU A 138 6.04 4.80 -13.95
CA GLU A 138 5.04 4.56 -14.99
C GLU A 138 4.41 3.17 -14.92
N GLU A 139 5.15 2.12 -14.56
CA GLU A 139 4.54 0.80 -14.36
C GLU A 139 3.61 0.76 -13.13
N VAL A 140 4.02 1.37 -12.02
CA VAL A 140 3.15 1.54 -10.84
C VAL A 140 1.87 2.28 -11.25
N ARG A 141 1.99 3.36 -12.03
CA ARG A 141 0.85 4.11 -12.56
C ARG A 141 -0.06 3.27 -13.44
N LYS A 142 0.46 2.44 -14.33
CA LYS A 142 -0.36 1.60 -15.22
C LYS A 142 -1.17 0.56 -14.45
N HIS A 143 -0.55 -0.06 -13.45
CA HIS A 143 -1.20 -1.03 -12.57
C HIS A 143 -2.36 -0.42 -11.78
N MET A 144 -2.07 0.63 -11.01
CA MET A 144 -3.09 1.32 -10.20
C MET A 144 -4.22 1.92 -11.05
N ASN A 145 -3.91 2.43 -12.25
CA ASN A 145 -4.95 2.89 -13.18
C ASN A 145 -5.82 1.74 -13.70
N TYR A 146 -5.25 0.54 -13.88
CA TYR A 146 -6.03 -0.62 -14.27
C TYR A 146 -6.98 -1.06 -13.16
N GLU A 147 -6.53 -1.06 -11.90
CA GLU A 147 -7.43 -1.25 -10.75
C GLU A 147 -8.55 -0.22 -10.72
N ASP A 148 -8.20 1.07 -10.73
CA ASP A 148 -9.16 2.17 -10.60
C ASP A 148 -10.22 2.16 -11.72
N ARG A 149 -9.81 1.80 -12.95
CA ARG A 149 -10.68 1.89 -14.14
C ARG A 149 -11.38 0.60 -14.50
N VAL A 150 -10.90 -0.55 -14.02
CA VAL A 150 -11.42 -1.87 -14.40
C VAL A 150 -11.80 -2.69 -13.18
N VAL A 151 -10.86 -2.92 -12.26
CA VAL A 151 -11.04 -3.86 -11.14
C VAL A 151 -12.03 -3.31 -10.11
N PHE A 152 -11.87 -2.05 -9.68
CA PHE A 152 -12.76 -1.46 -8.67
C PHE A 152 -14.18 -1.21 -9.20
N PRO A 153 -14.39 -0.75 -10.46
CA PRO A 153 -15.72 -0.73 -11.07
C PRO A 153 -16.34 -2.12 -11.16
N TYR A 154 -15.57 -3.15 -11.50
CA TYR A 154 -16.05 -4.54 -11.49
C TYR A 154 -16.49 -4.97 -10.09
N ALA A 155 -15.68 -4.73 -9.06
CA ALA A 155 -16.02 -5.05 -7.67
C ALA A 155 -17.33 -4.37 -7.22
N ARG A 156 -17.53 -3.10 -7.59
CA ARG A 156 -18.78 -2.37 -7.29
C ARG A 156 -20.00 -2.99 -7.98
N LYS A 157 -19.88 -3.33 -9.27
CA LYS A 157 -20.95 -4.00 -10.02
C LYS A 157 -21.30 -5.35 -9.41
N LEU A 158 -20.28 -6.14 -9.08
CA LEU A 158 -20.47 -7.43 -8.43
C LEU A 158 -21.19 -7.27 -7.09
N MET A 159 -20.82 -6.30 -6.25
CA MET A 159 -21.52 -6.01 -4.99
C MET A 159 -22.98 -5.60 -5.19
N ALA A 160 -23.31 -4.97 -6.32
CA ALA A 160 -24.68 -4.63 -6.71
C ALA A 160 -25.46 -5.81 -7.32
N GLY A 161 -24.86 -7.00 -7.45
CA GLY A 161 -25.46 -8.17 -8.09
C GLY A 161 -25.36 -8.17 -9.62
N GLU A 162 -24.57 -7.27 -10.21
CA GLU A 162 -24.35 -7.18 -11.64
C GLU A 162 -23.08 -7.94 -12.04
N ARG A 163 -23.25 -9.18 -12.51
CA ARG A 163 -22.13 -10.01 -12.94
C ARG A 163 -21.68 -9.65 -14.37
N ASP A 164 -20.38 -9.46 -14.56
CA ASP A 164 -19.77 -9.34 -15.89
C ASP A 164 -19.38 -10.74 -16.40
N SER A 165 -19.88 -11.13 -17.58
CA SER A 165 -19.53 -12.42 -18.18
C SER A 165 -18.13 -12.46 -18.78
N ASN A 166 -17.53 -11.30 -19.03
CA ASN A 166 -16.24 -11.14 -19.71
C ASN A 166 -15.09 -10.85 -18.74
N TYR A 167 -15.37 -10.71 -17.45
CA TYR A 167 -14.37 -10.40 -16.43
C TYR A 167 -14.56 -11.25 -15.18
N ASN A 168 -13.45 -11.63 -14.54
CA ASN A 168 -13.41 -12.18 -13.20
C ASN A 168 -12.11 -11.75 -12.52
N ILE A 169 -12.08 -11.77 -11.19
CA ILE A 169 -10.92 -11.33 -10.41
C ILE A 169 -9.67 -12.16 -10.70
N GLY A 170 -9.81 -13.42 -11.13
CA GLY A 170 -8.70 -14.25 -11.58
C GLY A 170 -7.87 -13.67 -12.75
N ILE A 171 -8.42 -12.72 -13.52
CA ILE A 171 -7.68 -11.97 -14.55
C ILE A 171 -6.70 -10.98 -13.89
N PHE A 172 -7.10 -10.33 -12.81
CA PHE A 172 -6.26 -9.42 -12.03
C PHE A 172 -5.12 -10.18 -11.35
N ILE A 173 -5.43 -11.27 -10.66
CA ILE A 173 -4.46 -12.13 -9.95
C ILE A 173 -3.28 -12.51 -10.85
N LYS A 174 -3.56 -12.92 -12.10
CA LYS A 174 -2.52 -13.34 -13.05
C LYS A 174 -1.58 -12.22 -13.51
N ARG A 175 -1.93 -10.95 -13.29
CA ARG A 175 -1.17 -9.77 -13.77
C ARG A 175 -0.38 -9.06 -12.68
N HIS A 176 -0.59 -9.41 -11.41
CA HIS A 176 -0.22 -8.59 -10.25
C HIS A 176 1.30 -8.55 -9.95
N ASP A 177 2.08 -9.55 -10.41
CA ASP A 177 3.47 -9.81 -9.96
C ASP A 177 4.62 -8.95 -10.55
N GLN A 178 4.38 -7.93 -11.38
CA GLN A 178 5.46 -7.33 -12.20
C GLN A 178 6.16 -6.08 -11.64
N ILE A 179 5.64 -5.42 -10.59
CA ILE A 179 6.17 -4.13 -10.11
C ILE A 179 7.41 -4.28 -9.23
N GLU A 180 7.48 -5.31 -8.38
CA GLU A 180 8.53 -5.47 -7.36
C GLU A 180 9.93 -5.69 -7.96
N LEU A 181 10.01 -6.29 -9.15
CA LEU A 181 11.27 -6.51 -9.85
C LEU A 181 11.95 -5.20 -10.25
N LYS A 182 11.18 -4.20 -10.72
CA LYS A 182 11.72 -2.93 -11.22
C LYS A 182 12.31 -2.05 -10.12
N ILE A 183 11.71 -2.03 -8.92
CA ILE A 183 12.28 -1.28 -7.79
C ILE A 183 13.60 -1.91 -7.33
N THR A 184 13.71 -3.24 -7.38
CA THR A 184 14.96 -3.95 -7.07
C THR A 184 16.07 -3.61 -8.07
N GLU A 185 15.75 -3.50 -9.36
CA GLU A 185 16.70 -3.06 -10.38
C GLU A 185 17.17 -1.62 -10.14
N LEU A 186 16.26 -0.69 -9.83
CA LEU A 186 16.60 0.70 -9.50
C LEU A 186 17.53 0.79 -8.29
N LYS A 187 17.24 0.05 -7.20
CA LYS A 187 18.12 -0.02 -6.03
C LYS A 187 19.51 -0.53 -6.41
N ASN A 188 19.57 -1.62 -7.17
CA ASN A 188 20.85 -2.18 -7.64
C ASN A 188 21.62 -1.19 -8.51
N LEU A 189 20.93 -0.46 -9.39
CA LEU A 189 21.54 0.58 -10.23
C LEU A 189 22.20 1.66 -9.37
N LEU A 190 21.44 2.21 -8.41
CA LEU A 190 21.91 3.26 -7.52
C LEU A 190 23.04 2.78 -6.60
N ILE A 191 22.91 1.60 -5.99
CA ILE A 191 23.90 1.10 -5.01
C ILE A 191 25.21 0.70 -5.69
N LYS A 192 25.16 0.08 -6.88
CA LYS A 192 26.35 -0.49 -7.54
C LYS A 192 27.06 0.49 -8.47
N TYR A 193 26.33 1.39 -9.11
CA TYR A 193 26.87 2.21 -10.20
C TYR A 193 26.86 3.71 -9.93
N TYR A 194 26.28 4.16 -8.80
CA TYR A 194 26.45 5.55 -8.37
C TYR A 194 27.86 5.76 -7.81
N THR A 195 28.72 6.41 -8.59
CA THR A 195 30.15 6.59 -8.26
C THR A 195 30.50 7.99 -7.77
N ALA A 196 29.54 8.92 -7.76
CA ALA A 196 29.76 10.27 -7.23
C ALA A 196 29.85 10.24 -5.70
N PRO A 197 30.55 11.20 -5.05
CA PRO A 197 30.59 11.29 -3.59
C PRO A 197 29.18 11.28 -3.02
N THR A 198 28.89 10.31 -2.16
CA THR A 198 27.57 10.15 -1.53
C THR A 198 27.44 11.11 -0.36
N GLY A 199 26.74 12.22 -0.57
CA GLY A 199 26.22 13.08 0.50
C GLY A 199 24.98 12.47 1.16
N TYR A 200 24.57 13.05 2.29
CA TYR A 200 23.38 12.60 3.03
C TYR A 200 22.09 12.72 2.19
N GLU A 201 22.07 13.54 1.13
CA GLU A 201 20.94 13.68 0.21
C GLU A 201 20.67 12.38 -0.57
N MET A 202 21.72 11.74 -1.10
CA MET A 202 21.55 10.46 -1.82
C MET A 202 21.18 9.34 -0.84
N THR A 203 21.77 9.34 0.36
CA THR A 203 21.37 8.42 1.43
C THR A 203 19.89 8.57 1.79
N ALA A 204 19.38 9.81 1.90
CA ALA A 204 17.97 10.08 2.16
C ALA A 204 17.06 9.57 1.03
N VAL A 205 17.46 9.76 -0.23
CA VAL A 205 16.73 9.25 -1.40
C VAL A 205 16.67 7.72 -1.41
N LEU A 206 17.78 7.05 -1.11
CA LEU A 206 17.82 5.58 -1.02
C LEU A 206 16.91 5.06 0.10
N ASN A 207 16.92 5.70 1.27
CA ASN A 207 16.00 5.37 2.35
C ASN A 207 14.54 5.60 1.95
N ASP A 208 14.25 6.69 1.23
CA ASP A 208 12.90 6.94 0.72
C ASP A 208 12.44 5.85 -0.26
N ILE A 209 13.34 5.35 -1.13
CA ILE A 209 13.06 4.25 -2.06
C ILE A 209 12.79 2.95 -1.29
N PHE A 210 13.60 2.63 -0.27
CA PHE A 210 13.37 1.44 0.56
C PHE A 210 12.03 1.51 1.30
N ALA A 211 11.67 2.69 1.81
CA ALA A 211 10.38 2.88 2.46
C ALA A 211 9.21 2.69 1.48
N VAL A 212 9.31 3.21 0.25
CA VAL A 212 8.26 3.00 -0.77
C VAL A 212 8.10 1.56 -1.19
N GLU A 213 9.20 0.81 -1.29
CA GLU A 213 9.13 -0.63 -1.55
C GLU A 213 8.34 -1.36 -0.46
N VAL A 214 8.63 -1.08 0.81
CA VAL A 214 7.90 -1.66 1.95
C VAL A 214 6.42 -1.24 1.92
N ASP A 215 6.14 0.03 1.64
CA ASP A 215 4.77 0.56 1.59
C ASP A 215 3.96 -0.08 0.45
N LEU A 216 4.56 -0.28 -0.73
CA LEU A 216 3.93 -0.94 -1.88
C LEU A 216 3.71 -2.42 -1.63
N ALA A 217 4.68 -3.12 -1.05
CA ALA A 217 4.48 -4.51 -0.65
C ALA A 217 3.35 -4.66 0.36
N GLY A 218 3.23 -3.72 1.31
CA GLY A 218 2.09 -3.66 2.22
C GLY A 218 0.75 -3.42 1.52
N HIS A 219 0.74 -2.58 0.47
CA HIS A 219 -0.44 -2.39 -0.39
C HIS A 219 -0.82 -3.67 -1.12
N ASN A 220 0.12 -4.28 -1.85
CA ASN A 220 -0.06 -5.56 -2.57
C ASN A 220 -0.58 -6.65 -1.65
N TYR A 221 -0.04 -6.75 -0.43
CA TYR A 221 -0.52 -7.72 0.56
C TYR A 221 -2.00 -7.54 0.92
N ILE A 222 -2.49 -6.31 1.06
CA ILE A 222 -3.93 -6.07 1.29
C ILE A 222 -4.75 -6.49 0.07
N GLU A 223 -4.24 -6.28 -1.14
CA GLU A 223 -4.90 -6.70 -2.36
C GLU A 223 -5.00 -8.23 -2.46
N ASP A 224 -3.89 -8.92 -2.22
CA ASP A 224 -3.78 -10.37 -2.38
C ASP A 224 -4.45 -11.15 -1.24
N ALA A 225 -4.28 -10.69 0.01
CA ALA A 225 -4.74 -11.43 1.18
C ALA A 225 -6.16 -11.05 1.62
N ILE A 226 -6.71 -9.93 1.14
CA ILE A 226 -8.01 -9.42 1.60
C ILE A 226 -8.91 -9.07 0.42
N PHE A 227 -8.52 -8.13 -0.44
CA PHE A 227 -9.40 -7.64 -1.51
C PHE A 227 -9.77 -8.76 -2.49
N THR A 228 -8.77 -9.45 -3.04
CA THR A 228 -8.97 -10.54 -4.00
C THR A 228 -9.83 -11.67 -3.42
N PRO A 229 -9.51 -12.26 -2.25
CA PRO A 229 -10.36 -13.27 -1.62
C PRO A 229 -11.78 -12.80 -1.33
N PHE A 230 -11.96 -11.52 -0.99
CA PHE A 230 -13.28 -10.94 -0.80
C PHE A 230 -14.08 -10.90 -2.10
N ILE A 231 -13.46 -10.51 -3.22
CA ILE A 231 -14.13 -10.52 -4.53
C ILE A 231 -14.43 -11.96 -4.98
N GLU A 232 -13.51 -12.91 -4.79
CA GLU A 232 -13.77 -14.34 -5.06
C GLU A 232 -14.96 -14.87 -4.24
N TYR A 233 -15.06 -14.47 -2.96
CA TYR A 233 -16.22 -14.78 -2.14
C TYR A 233 -17.50 -14.21 -2.76
N LEU A 234 -17.53 -12.93 -3.16
CA LEU A 234 -18.69 -12.33 -3.83
C LEU A 234 -19.06 -13.04 -5.14
N GLU A 235 -18.07 -13.42 -5.95
CA GLU A 235 -18.29 -14.17 -7.21
C GLU A 235 -18.94 -15.55 -6.96
N SER A 236 -18.61 -16.20 -5.84
CA SER A 236 -19.16 -17.50 -5.44
C SER A 236 -20.61 -17.42 -4.93
N GLN A 237 -21.02 -16.30 -4.32
CA GLN A 237 -22.39 -16.11 -3.83
C GLN A 237 -23.38 -15.88 -4.97
N GLN A 238 -22.88 -15.60 -6.17
CA GLN A 238 -23.66 -15.30 -7.38
C GLN A 238 -23.43 -16.36 -8.47
N ALA A 239 -22.94 -17.54 -8.08
CA ALA A 239 -22.73 -18.70 -8.95
C ALA A 239 -24.00 -19.54 -9.11
#